data_AF-A0A839PNX1-F1
#
_entry.id   AF-A0A839PNX1-F1
#
_cell.length_a   1.000
_cell.length_b   1.000
_cell.length_c   1.000
_cell.angle_alpha   90.00
_cell.angle_beta   90.00
_cell.angle_gamma   90.00
#
_symmetry.space_group_name_H-M   'P 1'
#
loop_
_entity.id
_entity.type
_entity.pdbx_description
1 polymer ?
#
loop_
_entity_poly.entity_id
_entity_poly.type
_entity_poly.pdbx_seq_one_letter_code
_entity_poly.pdbx_strand_id
1 'polypeptide(L)'
;MRSWQIERRKRIRHLIDLGGLVVKAGIVDLTGDDRAIIYGAMLWMADKLNSEDGERARELWAEKGKAAFEAERPADAHDRTQPQQDRA
;
A
#
# COMPACT_ATOMS: atom_id res chain seq x y z
N MET A 1 -17.76 -6.74 25.35
CA MET A 1 -16.30 -6.47 25.51
C MET A 1 -15.43 -6.95 24.35
N ARG A 2 -15.55 -8.21 23.86
CA ARG A 2 -14.67 -8.75 22.78
C ARG A 2 -14.82 -8.08 21.41
N SER A 3 -16.03 -7.66 21.02
CA SER A 3 -16.30 -7.02 19.72
C SER A 3 -15.55 -5.70 19.56
N TRP A 4 -15.59 -4.82 20.57
CA TRP A 4 -14.88 -3.53 20.54
C TRP A 4 -13.36 -3.68 20.41
N GLN A 5 -12.77 -4.68 21.08
CA GLN A 5 -11.34 -4.96 20.96
C GLN A 5 -10.94 -5.47 19.57
N ILE A 6 -11.80 -6.27 18.93
CA ILE A 6 -11.60 -6.72 17.55
C ILE A 6 -11.66 -5.52 16.60
N GLU A 7 -12.67 -4.67 16.76
CA GLU A 7 -12.85 -3.49 15.91
C GLU A 7 -11.70 -2.49 16.06
N ARG A 8 -11.22 -2.26 17.28
CA ARG A 8 -10.05 -1.42 17.55
C ARG A 8 -8.79 -1.97 16.86
N ARG A 9 -8.56 -3.30 16.92
CA ARG A 9 -7.40 -3.91 16.25
C ARG A 9 -7.48 -3.79 14.74
N LYS A 10 -8.66 -4.00 14.15
CA LYS A 10 -8.89 -3.79 12.72
C LYS A 10 -8.59 -2.35 12.31
N ARG A 11 -9.11 -1.36 13.04
CA ARG A 11 -8.86 0.06 12.77
C ARG A 11 -7.39 0.43 12.87
N ILE A 12 -6.71 0.00 13.94
CA ILE A 12 -5.28 0.30 14.11
C ILE A 12 -4.46 -0.33 12.99
N ARG A 13 -4.73 -1.59 12.66
CA ARG A 13 -4.04 -2.27 11.56
C ARG A 13 -4.25 -1.54 10.24
N HIS A 14 -5.50 -1.17 9.93
CA HIS A 14 -5.81 -0.41 8.72
C HIS A 14 -5.04 0.92 8.64
N LEU A 15 -4.96 1.69 9.73
CA LEU A 15 -4.20 2.94 9.77
C LEU A 15 -2.69 2.72 9.63
N ILE A 16 -2.16 1.64 10.22
CA ILE A 16 -0.76 1.25 10.06
C ILE A 16 -0.48 0.85 8.61
N ASP A 17 -1.35 0.06 7.99
CA ASP A 17 -1.21 -0.38 6.61
C ASP A 17 -1.21 0.83 5.67
N LEU A 18 -2.13 1.79 5.86
CA LEU A 18 -2.16 3.04 5.09
C LEU A 18 -0.90 3.89 5.31
N GLY A 19 -0.43 4.04 6.55
CA GLY A 19 0.82 4.73 6.85
C GLY A 19 2.03 4.04 6.22
N GLY A 20 2.02 2.70 6.19
CA GLY A 20 3.03 1.89 5.54
C GLY A 20 3.17 2.16 4.04
N LEU A 21 2.07 2.48 3.34
CA LEU A 21 2.11 2.85 1.92
C LEU A 21 2.87 4.16 1.69
N VAL A 22 2.76 5.13 2.60
CA VAL A 22 3.46 6.42 2.51
C VAL A 22 4.97 6.22 2.64
N VAL A 23 5.39 5.39 3.60
CA VAL A 23 6.80 5.02 3.79
C VAL A 23 7.32 4.24 2.57
N LYS A 24 6.56 3.23 2.13
CA LYS A 24 6.94 2.35 1.01
C LYS A 24 7.09 3.09 -0.31
N ALA A 25 6.29 4.12 -0.54
CA ALA A 25 6.40 4.99 -1.71
C ALA A 25 7.60 5.97 -1.64
N GLY A 26 8.42 5.90 -0.58
CA GLY A 26 9.58 6.78 -0.37
C GLY A 26 9.22 8.22 0.00
N ILE A 27 7.93 8.50 0.26
CA ILE A 27 7.45 9.86 0.50
C ILE A 27 8.04 10.45 1.78
N VAL A 28 8.18 9.64 2.84
CA VAL A 28 8.77 10.10 4.11
C VAL A 28 10.21 10.56 3.91
N ASP A 29 11.02 9.78 3.18
CA ASP A 29 12.42 10.11 2.92
C ASP A 29 12.55 11.35 2.02
N LEU A 30 11.72 11.44 0.97
CA LEU A 30 11.74 12.56 0.02
C LEU A 30 11.28 13.88 0.64
N THR A 31 10.43 13.84 1.67
CA THR A 31 9.86 15.02 2.32
C THR A 31 10.55 15.35 3.65
N GLY A 32 11.48 14.50 4.12
CA GLY A 32 12.10 14.65 5.43
C GLY A 32 11.11 14.53 6.59
N ASP A 33 10.07 13.71 6.43
CA ASP A 33 8.94 13.55 7.38
C ASP A 33 8.18 14.87 7.67
N ASP A 34 8.22 15.84 6.75
CA ASP A 34 7.42 17.06 6.89
C ASP A 34 5.94 16.76 6.65
N ARG A 35 5.18 16.73 7.75
CA ARG A 35 3.75 16.44 7.75
C ARG A 35 2.92 17.41 6.91
N ALA A 36 3.32 18.68 6.83
CA ALA A 36 2.59 19.66 6.03
C ALA A 36 2.77 19.39 4.54
N ILE A 37 3.98 19.02 4.12
CA ILE A 37 4.28 18.64 2.74
C ILE A 37 3.52 17.36 2.36
N ILE A 38 3.59 16.32 3.20
CA ILE A 38 2.88 15.05 2.97
C ILE A 38 1.37 15.29 2.86
N TYR A 39 0.80 16.07 3.79
CA TYR A 39 -0.62 16.37 3.77
C TYR A 39 -1.01 17.20 2.54
N GLY A 40 -0.22 18.19 2.15
CA GLY A 40 -0.44 18.98 0.94
C GLY A 40 -0.44 18.12 -0.33
N ALA A 41 0.46 17.15 -0.44
CA ALA A 41 0.47 16.20 -1.55
C ALA A 41 -0.79 15.31 -1.58
N MET A 42 -1.26 14.87 -0.41
CA MET A 42 -2.51 14.11 -0.30
C MET A 42 -3.74 14.93 -0.70
N LEU A 43 -3.78 16.22 -0.33
CA LEU A 43 -4.83 17.14 -0.77
C LEU A 43 -4.83 17.32 -2.29
N TRP A 44 -3.66 17.51 -2.91
CA TRP A 44 -3.54 17.59 -4.37
C TRP A 44 -4.04 16.31 -5.06
N MET A 45 -3.74 15.13 -4.51
CA MET A 45 -4.28 13.87 -5.03
C MET A 45 -5.81 13.82 -4.91
N ALA A 46 -6.37 14.24 -3.77
CA ALA A 46 -7.81 14.28 -3.57
C ALA A 46 -8.50 15.23 -4.57
N ASP A 47 -7.93 16.42 -4.80
CA ASP A 47 -8.42 17.38 -5.79
C ASP A 47 -8.39 16.80 -7.20
N LYS A 48 -7.30 16.12 -7.58
CA LYS A 48 -7.21 15.46 -8.91
C LYS A 48 -8.28 14.37 -9.06
N LEU A 49 -8.53 13.58 -8.02
CA LEU A 49 -9.56 12.53 -8.04
C LEU A 49 -10.99 13.07 -8.07
N ASN A 50 -11.21 14.29 -7.57
CA ASN A 50 -12.51 14.96 -7.61
C ASN A 50 -12.73 15.78 -8.90
N SER A 51 -11.73 15.85 -9.78
CA SER A 51 -11.83 16.52 -11.08
C SER A 51 -12.53 15.66 -12.14
N GLU A 52 -12.85 16.26 -13.29
CA GLU A 52 -13.44 15.57 -14.45
C GLU A 52 -12.57 14.40 -14.95
N ASP A 53 -11.25 14.48 -14.77
CA ASP A 53 -10.29 13.42 -15.11
C ASP A 53 -10.15 12.33 -14.02
N GLY A 54 -10.95 12.41 -12.95
CA GLY A 54 -10.78 11.59 -11.76
C GLY A 54 -10.79 10.08 -12.05
N GLU A 55 -11.70 9.61 -12.91
CA GLU A 55 -11.77 8.19 -13.28
C GLU A 55 -10.50 7.71 -13.98
N ARG A 56 -9.99 8.48 -14.96
CA ARG A 56 -8.73 8.15 -15.64
C ARG A 56 -7.55 8.14 -14.67
N ALA A 57 -7.53 9.07 -13.71
CA ALA A 57 -6.50 9.10 -12.68
C ALA A 57 -6.57 7.85 -11.77
N ARG A 58 -7.79 7.41 -11.39
CA ARG A 58 -7.99 6.17 -10.61
C ARG A 58 -7.44 4.94 -11.33
N GLU A 59 -7.78 4.77 -12.61
CA GLU A 59 -7.32 3.65 -13.42
C GLU A 59 -5.79 3.61 -13.52
N LEU A 60 -5.18 4.74 -13.89
CA LEU A 60 -3.73 4.85 -14.05
C LEU A 60 -3.00 4.57 -12.72
N TRP A 61 -3.47 5.13 -11.61
CA TRP A 61 -2.83 4.94 -10.31
C TRP A 61 -3.02 3.52 -9.78
N ALA A 62 -4.16 2.88 -10.06
CA ALA A 62 -4.40 1.48 -9.71
C ALA A 62 -3.45 0.55 -10.47
N GLU A 63 -3.28 0.75 -11.78
CA GLU A 63 -2.34 -0.02 -12.59
C GLU A 63 -0.90 0.16 -12.12
N LYS A 64 -0.46 1.41 -11.91
CA LYS A 64 0.88 1.72 -11.40
C LYS A 64 1.14 1.10 -10.04
N GLY A 65 0.18 1.19 -9.12
CA GLY A 65 0.26 0.59 -7.80
C GLY A 65 0.40 -0.93 -7.87
N LYS A 66 -0.45 -1.58 -8.69
CA LYS A 66 -0.38 -3.04 -8.91
C LYS A 66 0.98 -3.47 -9.47
N ALA A 67 1.49 -2.76 -10.47
CA ALA A 67 2.80 -3.05 -11.05
C ALA A 67 3.93 -2.92 -10.02
N ALA A 68 3.90 -1.89 -9.17
CA ALA A 68 4.88 -1.71 -8.10
C ALA A 68 4.82 -2.87 -7.08
N PHE A 69 3.62 -3.28 -6.66
CA PHE A 69 3.47 -4.42 -5.75
C PHE A 69 3.99 -5.73 -6.35
N GLU A 70 3.73 -6.01 -7.62
CA GLU A 70 4.23 -7.22 -8.29
C GLU A 70 5.76 -7.20 -8.44
N ALA A 71 6.37 -6.05 -8.73
CA ALA A 71 7.82 -5.91 -8.86
C ALA A 71 8.58 -6.17 -7.55
N GLU A 72 7.94 -5.93 -6.41
CA GLU A 72 8.53 -6.15 -5.09
C GLU A 72 8.29 -7.57 -4.54
N ARG A 73 7.52 -8.41 -5.26
CA ARG A 73 7.35 -9.81 -4.86
C ARG A 73 8.68 -10.54 -5.04
N PRO A 74 9.25 -11.14 -3.98
CA PRO A 74 10.46 -11.94 -4.11
C PRO A 74 10.21 -13.16 -5.00
N ALA A 75 11.18 -13.49 -5.85
CA ALA A 75 11.11 -14.61 -6.81
C ALA A 75 10.93 -15.99 -6.14
N ASP A 76 11.20 -16.11 -4.84
CA ASP A 76 11.23 -17.39 -4.11
C ASP A 76 9.85 -17.98 -3.78
N ALA A 77 8.76 -17.28 -4.08
CA ALA A 77 7.41 -17.83 -3.90
C ALA A 77 7.05 -18.93 -4.93
N HIS A 78 7.87 -19.12 -5.97
CA HIS A 78 7.68 -20.19 -6.96
C HIS A 78 8.58 -21.42 -6.73
N ASP A 79 9.56 -21.36 -5.82
CA ASP A 79 10.53 -22.46 -5.61
C ASP A 79 10.13 -23.46 -4.51
N ARG A 80 9.09 -23.15 -3.71
CA ARG A 80 8.64 -24.03 -2.61
C ARG A 80 7.73 -25.19 -3.02
N THR A 81 7.59 -25.46 -4.32
CA THR A 81 6.83 -26.61 -4.82
C THR A 81 7.76 -27.66 -5.42
N GLN A 82 8.81 -28.03 -4.69
CA GLN A 82 9.47 -29.32 -4.91
C GLN A 82 8.83 -30.33 -3.96
N PRO A 83 8.00 -31.27 -4.45
CA PRO A 83 7.53 -32.35 -3.61
C PRO A 83 8.74 -33.18 -3.21
N GLN A 84 8.94 -33.33 -1.90
CA GLN A 84 9.87 -34.27 -1.32
C GLN A 84 9.38 -35.69 -1.64
N GLN A 85 9.70 -36.15 -2.85
CA GLN A 85 9.60 -37.55 -3.24
C GLN A 85 10.86 -38.28 -2.78
N ASP A 86 10.60 -39.38 -2.09
CA ASP A 86 11.46 -40.54 -1.86
C ASP A 86 12.69 -40.38 -0.96
N ARG A 87 12.50 -40.77 0.30
CA ARG A 87 13.55 -41.49 1.02
C ARG A 87 12.98 -42.59 1.91
N ALA A 88 13.17 -43.81 1.40
CA ALA A 88 13.26 -45.13 2.04
C ALA A 88 12.03 -45.69 2.77
#